data_AF-A0A444JCL4-F1
#
_entry.id   AF-A0A444JCL4-F1
#
_cell.length_a   1.000
_cell.length_b   1.000
_cell.length_c   1.000
_cell.angle_alpha   90.00
_cell.angle_beta   90.00
_cell.angle_gamma   90.00
#
_symmetry.space_group_name_H-M   'P 1'
#
loop_
_entity.id
_entity.type
_entity.pdbx_description
1 polymer ?
#
loop_
_entity_poly.entity_id
_entity_poly.type
_entity_poly.pdbx_seq_one_letter_code
_entity_poly.pdbx_strand_id
1 'polypeptide(L)'
;MKTAVFSPGFRLSVIDVIVLFLGTIGSILLHSMENPLSLVVLFTLAHFFLFCNVLRMCRRFELIWAALFLLLSVNTILFSIPNWLGTTLIMLGITAVLTVLHMRQPSYRGIFWRQINPELPQWWAKQQTGS
;
A
#
# COMPACT_ATOMS: atom_id res chain seq x y z
N MET A 1 -25.75 14.34 1.75
CA MET A 1 -24.26 14.28 1.80
C MET A 1 -23.89 13.39 2.99
N LYS A 2 -23.26 12.22 2.79
CA LYS A 2 -22.87 11.36 3.93
C LYS A 2 -21.73 12.06 4.68
N THR A 3 -21.96 12.43 5.93
CA THR A 3 -20.90 12.92 6.83
C THR A 3 -19.85 11.83 6.99
N ALA A 4 -18.62 12.10 6.57
CA ALA A 4 -17.54 11.15 6.72
C ALA A 4 -17.21 11.02 8.22
N VAL A 5 -17.36 9.81 8.77
CA VAL A 5 -17.07 9.54 10.18
C VAL A 5 -15.55 9.55 10.40
N PHE A 6 -15.09 10.38 11.35
CA PHE A 6 -13.69 10.43 11.77
C PHE A 6 -13.28 9.08 12.39
N SER A 7 -12.48 8.32 11.66
CA SER A 7 -12.08 6.96 12.04
C SER A 7 -10.62 6.70 11.72
N PRO A 8 -9.65 7.40 12.34
CA PRO A 8 -8.23 7.23 12.07
C PRO A 8 -7.67 5.94 12.70
N GLY A 9 -6.53 5.46 12.21
CA GLY A 9 -5.86 4.24 12.65
C GLY A 9 -5.98 3.09 11.65
N PHE A 10 -5.66 1.89 12.14
CA PHE A 10 -5.76 0.65 11.38
C PHE A 10 -7.21 0.39 10.94
N ARG A 11 -7.38 -0.05 9.69
CA ARG A 11 -8.67 -0.43 9.15
C ARG A 11 -8.52 -1.76 8.44
N LEU A 12 -9.40 -2.70 8.76
CA LEU A 12 -9.49 -3.99 8.07
C LEU A 12 -10.94 -4.18 7.64
N SER A 13 -11.20 -4.16 6.34
CA SER A 13 -12.51 -4.48 5.77
C SER A 13 -12.64 -5.98 5.52
N VAL A 14 -13.87 -6.48 5.50
CA VAL A 14 -14.16 -7.86 5.07
C VAL A 14 -13.64 -8.13 3.65
N ILE A 15 -13.73 -7.12 2.77
CA ILE A 15 -13.17 -7.22 1.41
C ILE A 15 -11.65 -7.39 1.46
N ASP A 16 -10.96 -6.68 2.34
CA ASP A 16 -9.51 -6.78 2.47
C ASP A 16 -9.12 -8.19 2.95
N VAL A 17 -9.86 -8.76 3.91
CA VAL A 17 -9.66 -10.14 4.38
C VAL A 17 -9.85 -11.15 3.23
N ILE A 18 -10.89 -11.01 2.43
CA ILE A 18 -11.15 -11.88 1.27
C ILE A 18 -10.00 -11.80 0.26
N VAL A 19 -9.57 -10.58 -0.07
CA VAL A 19 -8.46 -10.35 -1.02
C VAL A 19 -7.17 -10.99 -0.52
N LEU A 20 -6.85 -10.80 0.77
CA LEU A 20 -5.65 -11.39 1.38
C LEU A 20 -5.73 -12.91 1.39
N PHE A 21 -6.87 -13.47 1.79
CA PHE A 21 -7.06 -14.92 1.87
C PHE A 21 -6.93 -15.59 0.48
N LEU A 22 -7.69 -15.11 -0.51
CA LEU A 22 -7.63 -15.63 -1.87
C LEU A 22 -6.26 -15.43 -2.51
N GLY A 23 -5.64 -14.27 -2.28
CA GLY A 23 -4.32 -13.96 -2.76
C GLY A 23 -3.24 -14.89 -2.18
N THR A 24 -3.30 -15.16 -0.86
CA THR A 24 -2.37 -16.09 -0.20
C THR A 24 -2.54 -17.51 -0.74
N ILE A 25 -3.78 -17.99 -0.90
CA ILE A 25 -4.03 -19.31 -1.53
C ILE A 25 -3.45 -19.34 -2.94
N GLY A 26 -3.71 -18.32 -3.75
CA GLY A 26 -3.16 -18.21 -5.10
C GLY A 26 -1.63 -18.25 -5.10
N SER A 27 -0.98 -17.51 -4.21
CA SER A 27 0.48 -17.51 -4.07
C SER A 27 1.04 -18.90 -3.69
N ILE A 28 0.39 -19.62 -2.77
CA ILE A 28 0.77 -21.00 -2.40
C ILE A 28 0.66 -21.95 -3.60
N LEU A 29 -0.45 -21.85 -4.35
CA LEU A 29 -0.63 -22.67 -5.56
C LEU A 29 0.44 -22.37 -6.61
N LEU A 30 0.78 -21.09 -6.85
CA LEU A 30 1.87 -20.72 -7.76
C LEU A 30 3.25 -21.19 -7.28
N HIS A 31 3.49 -21.18 -5.96
CA HIS A 31 4.76 -21.64 -5.41
C HIS A 31 4.96 -23.14 -5.65
N SER A 32 3.89 -23.93 -5.63
CA SER A 32 3.95 -25.37 -5.96
C SER A 32 4.40 -25.66 -7.41
N MET A 33 4.37 -24.66 -8.29
CA MET A 33 4.83 -24.74 -9.68
C MET A 33 6.25 -24.16 -9.87
N GLU A 34 7.00 -23.94 -8.78
CA GLU A 34 8.33 -23.29 -8.77
C GLU A 34 8.36 -21.91 -9.47
N ASN A 35 7.21 -21.24 -9.51
CA ASN A 35 7.07 -20.03 -10.30
C ASN A 35 7.50 -18.79 -9.49
N PRO A 36 8.46 -17.97 -9.97
CA PRO A 36 8.85 -16.73 -9.30
C PRO A 36 7.70 -15.73 -9.14
N LEU A 37 6.62 -15.88 -9.93
CA LEU A 37 5.38 -15.11 -9.78
C LEU A 37 4.73 -15.29 -8.40
N SER A 38 4.96 -16.41 -7.71
CA SER A 38 4.45 -16.61 -6.33
C SER A 38 4.92 -15.51 -5.38
N LEU A 39 6.21 -15.14 -5.45
CA LEU A 39 6.81 -14.08 -4.66
C LEU A 39 6.32 -12.70 -5.09
N VAL A 40 6.11 -12.48 -6.39
CA VAL A 40 5.55 -11.24 -6.93
C VAL A 40 4.14 -11.01 -6.36
N VAL A 41 3.30 -12.03 -6.40
CA VAL A 41 1.94 -11.98 -5.85
C VAL A 41 1.97 -11.70 -4.34
N LEU A 42 2.80 -12.44 -3.59
CA LEU A 42 2.92 -12.25 -2.14
C LEU A 42 3.42 -10.84 -1.79
N PHE A 43 4.38 -10.33 -2.55
CA PHE A 43 4.92 -8.99 -2.40
C PHE A 43 3.84 -7.93 -2.64
N THR A 44 3.06 -8.05 -3.72
CA THR A 44 1.94 -7.13 -4.00
C THR A 44 0.87 -7.20 -2.91
N LEU A 45 0.53 -8.38 -2.41
CA LEU A 45 -0.44 -8.55 -1.32
C LEU A 45 0.04 -7.91 -0.01
N ALA A 46 1.31 -8.07 0.34
CA ALA A 46 1.90 -7.45 1.51
C ALA A 46 1.84 -5.90 1.42
N HIS A 47 2.10 -5.34 0.23
CA HIS A 47 2.01 -3.90 0.02
C HIS A 47 0.56 -3.40 -0.01
N PHE A 48 -0.37 -4.17 -0.57
CA PHE A 48 -1.80 -3.88 -0.46
C PHE A 48 -2.23 -3.81 1.01
N PHE A 49 -1.81 -4.79 1.82
CA PHE A 49 -2.08 -4.77 3.26
C PHE A 49 -1.50 -3.52 3.91
N LEU A 50 -0.22 -3.23 3.68
CA LEU A 50 0.48 -2.07 4.22
C LEU A 50 -0.19 -0.75 3.83
N PHE A 51 -0.51 -0.56 2.56
CA PHE A 51 -1.05 0.70 2.04
C PHE A 51 -2.50 0.90 2.45
N CYS A 52 -3.36 -0.11 2.28
CA CYS A 52 -4.78 0.06 2.47
C CYS A 52 -5.21 -0.07 3.94
N ASN A 53 -4.52 -0.92 4.73
CA ASN A 53 -4.94 -1.24 6.10
C ASN A 53 -4.11 -0.50 7.16
N VAL A 54 -2.79 -0.44 6.97
CA VAL A 54 -1.86 0.12 7.96
C VAL A 54 -1.65 1.62 7.78
N LEU A 55 -1.15 2.03 6.61
CA LEU A 55 -0.82 3.43 6.32
C LEU A 55 -2.03 4.25 5.88
N ARG A 56 -3.06 3.57 5.34
CA ARG A 56 -4.22 4.17 4.69
C ARG A 56 -3.78 5.24 3.69
N MET A 57 -2.92 4.79 2.78
CA MET A 57 -2.24 5.60 1.80
C MET A 57 -3.25 6.30 0.88
N CYS A 58 -2.94 7.51 0.44
CA CYS A 58 -3.77 8.19 -0.55
C CYS A 58 -3.64 7.48 -1.90
N ARG A 59 -4.77 7.32 -2.61
CA ARG A 59 -4.84 6.65 -3.93
C ARG A 59 -3.78 7.11 -4.94
N ARG A 60 -3.36 8.38 -4.89
CA ARG A 60 -2.30 8.91 -5.77
C ARG A 60 -0.98 8.16 -5.58
N PHE A 61 -0.55 7.92 -4.35
CA PHE A 61 0.70 7.21 -4.07
C PHE A 61 0.59 5.72 -4.39
N GLU A 62 -0.56 5.10 -4.13
CA GLU A 62 -0.82 3.72 -4.51
C GLU A 62 -0.69 3.52 -6.03
N LEU A 63 -1.25 4.43 -6.82
CA LEU A 63 -1.17 4.39 -8.28
C LEU A 63 0.26 4.63 -8.79
N ILE A 64 0.99 5.58 -8.20
CA ILE A 64 2.40 5.81 -8.53
C ILE A 64 3.21 4.54 -8.24
N TRP A 65 3.03 3.94 -7.07
CA TRP A 65 3.70 2.71 -6.69
C TRP A 65 3.37 1.57 -7.66
N ALA A 66 2.09 1.37 -7.98
CA ALA A 66 1.64 0.31 -8.89
C ALA A 66 2.21 0.49 -10.30
N ALA A 67 2.24 1.72 -10.82
CA ALA A 67 2.83 2.01 -12.12
C ALA A 67 4.34 1.69 -12.14
N LEU A 68 5.08 2.11 -11.11
CA LEU A 68 6.51 1.82 -10.99
C LEU A 68 6.77 0.31 -10.85
N PHE A 69 5.97 -0.39 -10.05
CA PHE A 69 6.07 -1.84 -9.86
C PHE A 69 5.85 -2.59 -11.17
N LEU A 70 4.82 -2.22 -11.92
CA LEU A 70 4.51 -2.82 -13.22
C LEU A 70 5.64 -2.58 -14.22
N LEU A 71 6.12 -1.34 -14.33
CA LEU A 71 7.24 -1.01 -15.23
C LEU A 71 8.48 -1.82 -14.89
N LEU A 72 8.84 -1.92 -13.61
CA LEU A 72 10.04 -2.65 -13.19
C LEU A 72 9.87 -4.17 -13.39
N SER A 73 8.70 -4.71 -13.08
CA SER A 73 8.38 -6.13 -13.29
C SER A 73 8.41 -6.52 -14.76
N VAL A 74 7.84 -5.68 -15.64
CA VAL A 74 7.89 -5.89 -17.09
C VAL A 74 9.33 -5.86 -17.60
N ASN A 75 10.15 -4.92 -17.13
CA ASN A 75 11.57 -4.88 -17.49
C ASN A 75 12.34 -6.11 -17.00
N THR A 76 12.09 -6.58 -15.79
CA THR A 76 12.67 -7.82 -15.27
C THR A 76 12.27 -9.04 -16.09
N ILE A 77 11.02 -9.12 -16.55
CA ILE A 77 10.55 -10.26 -17.36
C ILE A 77 11.14 -10.22 -18.78
N LEU A 78 11.13 -9.05 -19.44
CA LEU A 78 11.54 -8.93 -20.85
C LEU A 78 13.05 -8.85 -21.03
N PHE A 79 13.76 -8.13 -20.16
CA PHE A 79 15.17 -7.83 -20.32
C PHE A 79 16.05 -8.50 -19.25
N SER A 80 15.48 -9.17 -18.24
CA SER A 80 16.21 -9.72 -17.09
C SER A 80 17.03 -8.69 -16.31
N ILE A 81 16.71 -7.40 -16.48
CA ILE A 81 17.40 -6.26 -15.86
C ILE A 81 16.33 -5.34 -15.25
N PRO A 82 16.36 -5.07 -13.93
CA PRO A 82 17.15 -5.76 -12.91
C PRO A 82 16.63 -7.20 -12.70
N ASN A 83 17.43 -8.05 -12.04
CA ASN A 83 16.93 -9.35 -11.56
C ASN A 83 15.83 -9.15 -10.49
N TRP A 84 15.10 -10.23 -10.17
CA TRP A 84 14.00 -10.17 -9.20
C TRP A 84 14.40 -9.59 -7.83
N LEU A 85 15.62 -9.87 -7.36
CA LEU A 85 16.14 -9.31 -6.12
C LEU A 85 16.31 -7.79 -6.21
N GLY A 86 16.96 -7.30 -7.28
CA GLY A 86 17.15 -5.87 -7.52
C GLY A 86 15.82 -5.13 -7.67
N THR A 87 14.87 -5.70 -8.40
CA THR A 87 13.50 -5.17 -8.53
C THR A 87 12.81 -5.06 -7.18
N THR A 88 12.93 -6.09 -6.34
CA THR A 88 12.38 -6.10 -4.98
C THR A 88 13.01 -5.00 -4.11
N LEU A 89 14.34 -4.88 -4.11
CA LEU A 89 15.06 -3.86 -3.32
C LEU A 89 14.72 -2.43 -3.76
N ILE A 90 14.68 -2.17 -5.06
CA ILE A 90 14.28 -0.87 -5.62
C ILE A 90 12.85 -0.54 -5.17
N MET A 91 11.93 -1.49 -5.28
CA MET A 91 10.54 -1.28 -4.89
C MET A 91 10.34 -1.11 -3.39
N LEU A 92 11.13 -1.79 -2.55
CA LEU A 92 11.16 -1.52 -1.11
C LEU A 92 11.65 -0.10 -0.81
N GLY A 93 12.68 0.37 -1.52
CA GLY A 93 13.15 1.75 -1.42
C GLY A 93 12.07 2.77 -1.81
N ILE A 94 11.39 2.56 -2.94
CA ILE A 94 10.27 3.40 -3.39
C ILE A 94 9.14 3.37 -2.34
N THR A 95 8.80 2.20 -1.82
CA THR A 95 7.78 2.03 -0.77
C THR A 95 8.12 2.86 0.46
N ALA A 96 9.36 2.80 0.94
CA ALA A 96 9.80 3.56 2.09
C ALA A 96 9.70 5.08 1.83
N VAL A 97 10.17 5.56 0.67
CA VAL A 97 10.08 6.97 0.29
C VAL A 97 8.63 7.44 0.23
N LEU A 98 7.76 6.72 -0.48
CA LEU A 98 6.35 7.09 -0.60
C LEU A 98 5.64 7.04 0.77
N THR A 99 6.00 6.08 1.63
CA THR A 99 5.49 5.98 3.00
C THR A 99 5.87 7.20 3.82
N VAL A 100 7.15 7.60 3.83
CA VAL A 100 7.61 8.78 4.55
C VAL A 100 6.95 10.05 4.02
N LEU A 101 6.84 10.21 2.70
CA LEU A 101 6.16 11.36 2.08
C LEU A 101 4.68 11.42 2.47
N HIS A 102 4.00 10.27 2.47
CA HIS A 102 2.59 10.18 2.87
C HIS A 102 2.39 10.45 4.37
N MET A 103 3.27 9.94 5.24
CA MET A 103 3.23 10.20 6.69
C MET A 103 3.40 11.68 7.04
N ARG A 104 4.11 12.44 6.21
CA ARG A 104 4.29 13.89 6.38
C ARG A 104 3.08 14.72 5.92
N GLN A 105 2.05 14.10 5.34
CA GLN A 105 0.86 14.84 4.92
C GLN A 105 -0.06 15.12 6.12
N PRO A 106 -0.69 16.32 6.18
CA PRO A 106 -1.65 16.66 7.23
C PRO A 106 -2.92 15.80 7.19
N SER A 107 -3.15 15.06 6.10
CA SER A 107 -4.24 14.11 5.93
C SER A 107 -3.90 12.68 6.38
N TYR A 108 -2.68 12.45 6.89
CA TYR A 108 -2.24 11.13 7.35
C TYR A 108 -3.07 10.65 8.53
N ARG A 109 -3.68 9.47 8.39
CA ARG A 109 -4.64 8.88 9.32
C ARG A 109 -4.40 7.39 9.59
N GLY A 110 -3.23 6.87 9.22
CA GLY A 110 -2.87 5.46 9.41
C GLY A 110 -2.55 5.12 10.86
N ILE A 111 -1.86 4.01 11.08
CA ILE A 111 -1.31 3.66 12.40
C ILE A 111 -0.35 4.77 12.87
N PHE A 112 -0.27 4.96 14.18
CA PHE A 112 0.55 5.99 14.84
C PHE A 112 0.19 7.44 14.47
N TRP A 113 -0.98 7.69 13.89
CA TRP A 113 -1.43 9.05 13.54
C TRP A 113 -1.34 10.02 14.74
N ARG A 114 -1.61 9.56 15.97
CA ARG A 114 -1.55 10.41 17.18
C ARG A 114 -0.15 10.95 17.48
N GLN A 115 0.90 10.22 17.10
CA GLN A 115 2.30 10.64 17.29
C GLN A 115 2.82 11.43 16.09
N ILE A 116 2.44 11.01 14.88
CA ILE A 116 2.96 11.60 13.63
C ILE A 116 2.21 12.88 13.25
N ASN A 117 0.90 12.91 13.46
CA ASN A 117 0.00 13.98 13.06
C ASN A 117 -1.03 14.28 14.16
N PRO A 118 -0.60 14.90 15.28
CA PRO A 118 -1.48 15.20 16.41
C PRO A 118 -2.58 16.21 16.05
N GLU A 119 -2.36 17.04 15.02
CA GLU A 119 -3.30 18.07 14.55
C GLU A 119 -4.40 17.52 13.62
N LEU A 120 -4.36 16.23 13.28
CA LEU A 120 -5.34 15.58 12.40
C LEU A 120 -6.81 15.86 12.77
N PRO A 121 -7.25 15.83 14.05
CA PRO A 121 -8.64 16.10 14.40
C PRO A 121 -9.06 17.53 14.08
N GLN A 122 -8.17 18.51 14.27
CA GLN A 122 -8.43 19.92 13.96
C GLN A 122 -8.52 20.14 12.45
N TRP A 123 -7.61 19.52 11.69
CA TRP A 123 -7.66 19.52 10.22
C TRP A 123 -8.96 18.92 9.70
N TRP A 124 -9.41 17.79 10.28
CA TRP A 124 -10.65 17.12 9.91
C TRP A 124 -11.90 17.96 10.24
N ALA A 125 -11.89 18.65 11.37
CA ALA A 125 -12.97 19.57 11.75
C ALA A 125 -13.10 20.76 10.78
N LYS A 126 -11.97 21.38 10.41
CA LYS A 126 -11.94 22.49 9.43
C LYS A 126 -12.51 22.08 8.07
N GLN A 127 -12.27 20.84 7.62
CA GLN A 127 -12.83 20.35 6.36
C GLN A 127 -14.34 20.13 6.38
N GLN A 128 -14.94 19.88 7.55
CA GLN A 128 -16.39 19.71 7.68
C GLN A 128 -17.15 21.04 7.79
N THR A 129 -16.50 22.09 8.30
CA THR A 129 -17.12 23.44 8.45
C THR A 129 -17.00 24.31 7.21
N GLY A 130 -16.14 23.95 6.25
CA GLY A 130 -15.84 24.74 5.05
C GLY A 130 -16.57 24.29 3.77
N SER A 131 -17.59 23.43 3.87
CA SER A 131 -18.40 22.93 2.74
C SER A 131 -19.83 23.43 2.80
#